data_AF-A0A382L549-F1
#
_entry.id   AF-A0A382L549-F1
#
_cell.length_a   1.000
_cell.length_b   1.000
_cell.length_c   1.000
_cell.angle_alpha   90.00
_cell.angle_beta   90.00
_cell.angle_gamma   90.00
#
_symmetry.space_group_name_H-M   'P 1'
#
loop_
_entity.id
_entity.type
_entity.pdbx_description
1 polymer ?
#
loop_
_entity_poly.entity_id
_entity_poly.type
_entity_poly.pdbx_seq_one_letter_code
_entity_poly.pdbx_strand_id
1 'polypeptide(L)' 'INGINDRLLAKGYRMDRGYGKLRGKAFRIAHMGNVMMDDLTEYLHNFDEVIHG' A
#
# COMPACT_ATOMS: atom_id res chain seq x y z
N ILE A 1 0.52 9.70 4.52
CA ILE A 1 0.14 8.80 3.41
C ILE A 1 0.90 9.05 2.12
N ASN A 2 1.16 10.30 1.72
CA ASN A 2 1.91 10.58 0.49
C ASN A 2 3.37 10.08 0.58
N GLY A 3 4.08 10.38 1.67
CA GLY A 3 5.44 9.84 1.85
C GLY A 3 5.51 8.31 1.88
N ILE A 4 4.51 7.65 2.48
CA ILE A 4 4.39 6.18 2.47
C ILE A 4 4.21 5.67 1.04
N ASN A 5 3.31 6.30 0.27
CA ASN A 5 3.08 5.98 -1.12
C ASN A 5 4.35 6.15 -1.97
N ASP A 6 5.12 7.21 -1.75
CA ASP A 6 6.33 7.48 -2.53
C ASP A 6 7.44 6.46 -2.21
N ARG A 7 7.60 6.11 -0.93
CA ARG A 7 8.53 5.04 -0.49
C ARG A 7 8.14 3.66 -1.03
N LEU A 8 6.86 3.31 -1.01
CA LEU A 8 6.35 2.06 -1.57
C LEU A 8 6.51 2.01 -3.09
N LEU A 9 6.25 3.12 -3.78
CA LEU A 9 6.43 3.22 -5.22
C LEU A 9 7.90 3.03 -5.63
N ALA A 10 8.85 3.55 -4.84
CA ALA A 10 10.27 3.31 -5.05
C ALA A 10 10.66 1.82 -4.92
N LYS A 11 9.90 1.05 -4.13
CA LYS A 11 10.04 -0.41 -4.00
C LYS A 11 9.24 -1.20 -5.04
N GLY A 12 8.55 -0.54 -5.97
CA GLY A 12 7.75 -1.17 -7.02
C GLY A 12 6.30 -1.48 -6.64
N TYR A 13 5.86 -1.13 -5.43
CA TYR A 13 4.49 -1.33 -4.97
C TYR A 13 3.58 -0.17 -5.38
N ARG A 14 2.33 -0.50 -5.71
CA ARG A 14 1.29 0.49 -6.01
C ARG A 14 0.22 0.49 -4.94
N MET A 15 -0.14 1.69 -4.49
CA MET A 15 -1.11 1.91 -3.43
C MET A 15 -2.14 2.92 -3.91
N ASP A 16 -3.41 2.57 -3.80
CA ASP A 16 -4.48 3.55 -4.00
C ASP A 16 -4.64 4.41 -2.74
N ARG A 17 -4.70 5.73 -2.91
CA ARG A 17 -4.76 6.70 -1.79
C ARG A 17 -6.19 7.18 -1.49
N GLY A 18 -7.18 6.34 -1.76
CA GLY A 18 -8.59 6.63 -1.55
C GLY A 18 -9.17 7.63 -2.59
N TYR A 19 -10.50 7.76 -2.55
CA TYR A 19 -11.25 8.62 -3.48
C TYR A 19 -12.09 9.67 -2.75
N GLY A 20 -12.48 10.72 -3.50
CA GLY A 20 -13.36 11.78 -3.01
C GLY A 20 -12.83 12.42 -1.72
N LYS A 21 -13.68 12.46 -0.69
CA LYS A 21 -13.34 13.03 0.63
C LYS A 21 -12.24 12.26 1.39
N LEU A 22 -11.98 11.01 1.01
CA LEU A 22 -10.96 10.14 1.60
C LEU A 22 -9.63 10.19 0.85
N ARG A 23 -9.54 10.91 -0.27
CA ARG A 23 -8.29 11.06 -1.03
C ARG A 23 -7.20 11.63 -0.12
N GLY A 24 -6.09 10.91 -0.01
CA GLY A 24 -4.97 11.28 0.85
C GLY A 24 -5.18 11.03 2.35
N LYS A 25 -6.29 10.41 2.75
CA LYS A 25 -6.61 10.08 4.16
C LYS A 25 -6.73 8.58 4.40
N ALA A 26 -7.01 7.80 3.37
CA ALA A 26 -7.13 6.35 3.43
C ALA A 26 -6.37 5.71 2.27
N PHE A 27 -6.23 4.39 2.35
CA PHE A 27 -5.69 3.59 1.26
C PHE A 27 -6.42 2.28 1.11
N ARG A 28 -6.20 1.63 -0.03
CA ARG A 28 -6.79 0.34 -0.36
C ARG A 28 -5.72 -0.61 -0.84
N ILE A 29 -5.78 -1.84 -0.35
CA ILE A 29 -5.00 -2.97 -0.83
C ILE A 29 -5.90 -3.73 -1.79
N ALA A 30 -5.41 -3.98 -3.00
CA ALA A 30 -6.16 -4.77 -3.97
C ALA A 30 -6.13 -6.25 -3.53
N HIS A 31 -7.30 -6.83 -3.30
CA HIS A 31 -7.48 -8.27 -3.02
C HIS A 31 -8.22 -8.98 -4.18
N MET A 32 -8.25 -8.37 -5.37
CA MET A 32 -8.91 -8.94 -6.54
C MET A 32 -7.85 -9.38 -7.56
N GLY A 33 -8.14 -10.45 -8.29
CA GLY A 33 -7.21 -11.05 -9.26
C GLY A 33 -6.48 -12.24 -8.68
N ASN A 34 -5.25 -12.48 -9.13
CA ASN A 34 -4.41 -13.60 -8.70
C ASN A 34 -3.57 -13.23 -7.47
N VAL A 35 -4.22 -12.67 -6.46
CA VAL A 35 -3.60 -12.23 -5.19
C VAL A 35 -3.82 -13.33 -4.15
N MET A 36 -2.73 -13.90 -3.64
CA MET A 36 -2.73 -14.94 -2.61
C MET A 36 -2.47 -14.33 -1.23
N MET A 37 -2.63 -15.14 -0.17
CA MET A 37 -2.39 -14.68 1.20
C MET A 37 -0.95 -14.23 1.42
N ASP A 38 0.01 -14.94 0.82
CA ASP A 38 1.44 -14.62 0.93
C ASP A 38 1.75 -13.24 0.31
N ASP A 39 1.11 -12.89 -0.81
CA ASP A 39 1.24 -11.56 -1.41
C ASP A 39 0.74 -10.45 -0.47
N LEU A 40 -0.35 -10.72 0.27
CA LEU A 40 -0.87 -9.80 1.29
C LEU A 40 0.11 -9.66 2.45
N THR A 41 0.65 -10.77 2.95
CA THR A 41 1.63 -10.78 4.04
C THR A 41 2.89 -10.01 3.65
N GLU A 42 3.41 -10.24 2.44
CA GLU A 42 4.57 -9.51 1.92
C GLU A 42 4.28 -8.01 1.76
N TYR A 43 3.10 -7.67 1.21
CA TYR A 43 2.70 -6.28 1.06
C TYR A 43 2.61 -5.56 2.42
N LEU A 44 2.00 -6.19 3.42
CA LEU A 44 1.88 -5.65 4.77
C LEU A 44 3.25 -5.51 5.45
N HIS A 45 4.16 -6.47 5.25
CA HIS A 45 5.52 -6.38 5.80
C HIS A 45 6.31 -5.20 5.20
N ASN A 46 6.23 -5.00 3.89
CA ASN A 46 6.83 -3.82 3.24
C ASN A 46 6.21 -2.51 3.75
N PHE A 47 4.91 -2.53 4.02
CA PHE A 47 4.19 -1.38 4.57
C PHE A 47 4.70 -1.02 5.97
N ASP A 48 4.89 -2.03 6.82
CA ASP A 48 5.42 -1.88 8.18
C ASP A 48 6.84 -1.31 8.16
N GLU A 49 7.71 -1.86 7.31
CA GLU A 49 9.08 -1.37 7.11
C GLU A 49 9.10 0.09 6.63
N VAL A 50 8.18 0.49 5.75
CA VAL A 50 8.08 1.88 5.27
C VAL A 50 7.51 2.83 6.34
N ILE A 51 6.75 2.35 7.31
CA ILE A 51 6.21 3.17 8.39
C ILE A 51 7.22 3.32 9.53
N HIS A 52 7.92 2.25 9.88
CA HIS A 52 8.75 2.19 11.08
C HIS A 52 10.25 2.25 10.83
N GLY A 53 10.70 1.99 9.59
CA GLY A 53 12.10 2.12 9.16
C GLY A 53 12.41 3.43 8.44
#